data_AF-A0A212T7S5-F1
#
_entry.id   AF-A0A212T7S5-F1
#
_cell.length_a   1.000
_cell.length_b   1.000
_cell.length_c   1.000
_cell.angle_alpha   90.00
_cell.angle_beta   90.00
_cell.angle_gamma   90.00
#
_symmetry.space_group_name_H-M   'P 1'
#
loop_
_entity.id
_entity.type
_entity.pdbx_description
1 polymer ?
#
loop_
_entity_poly.entity_id
_entity_poly.type
_entity_poly.pdbx_seq_one_letter_code
_entity_poly.pdbx_strand_id
1 'polypeptide(L)'
;MTISRRTLVQGAAWTAPAIAVATTTPALAASPTPETPIVIDGEAEGSCKFPGRSRGQKAYRIAVHFSNESEVTGTVTIVDIVGPDGKELTWANDQNRDSYTIQPGGGDVVFFLLSDNSANISVEVTYTVAVDGKVYTLTETVAIPAFPPCEKDIWSPWE
;
A
#
# COMPACT_ATOMS: atom_id res chain seq x y z
N MET A 1 -13.38 -37.48 -87.41
CA MET A 1 -13.57 -38.76 -86.70
C MET A 1 -12.52 -38.80 -85.59
N THR A 2 -12.73 -39.00 -84.28
CA THR A 2 -13.84 -38.88 -83.33
C THR A 2 -13.15 -38.92 -81.95
N ILE A 3 -13.78 -38.32 -80.94
CA ILE A 3 -13.67 -38.60 -79.48
C ILE A 3 -12.52 -37.97 -78.66
N SER A 4 -13.00 -37.17 -77.70
CA SER A 4 -12.40 -36.56 -76.52
C SER A 4 -11.99 -37.59 -75.44
N ARG A 5 -10.95 -37.26 -74.66
CA ARG A 5 -10.86 -37.66 -73.24
C ARG A 5 -10.40 -36.46 -72.41
N ARG A 6 -11.30 -35.99 -71.54
CA ARG A 6 -11.04 -35.03 -70.46
C ARG A 6 -10.01 -35.63 -69.49
N THR A 7 -9.01 -34.85 -69.12
CA THR A 7 -8.32 -35.02 -67.83
C THR A 7 -8.42 -33.70 -67.08
N LEU A 8 -9.35 -33.65 -66.13
CA LEU A 8 -9.38 -32.68 -65.06
C LEU A 8 -8.24 -33.02 -64.11
N VAL A 9 -7.31 -32.08 -63.88
CA VAL A 9 -6.62 -31.99 -62.60
C VAL A 9 -6.91 -30.61 -62.04
N GLN A 10 -7.97 -30.59 -61.23
CA GLN A 10 -8.23 -29.59 -60.22
C GLN A 10 -7.55 -30.09 -58.94
N GLY A 11 -6.69 -29.26 -58.34
CA GLY A 11 -6.00 -29.57 -57.08
C GLY A 11 -4.57 -29.05 -57.10
N ALA A 12 -4.34 -27.80 -56.70
CA ALA A 12 -4.12 -27.37 -55.31
C ALA A 12 -2.64 -27.45 -54.92
N ALA A 13 -2.02 -26.29 -54.80
CA ALA A 13 -1.09 -25.98 -53.72
C ALA A 13 -0.82 -24.47 -53.80
N TRP A 14 -1.79 -23.65 -53.37
CA TRP A 14 -1.40 -22.35 -52.85
C TRP A 14 -0.59 -22.67 -51.61
N THR A 15 0.73 -22.52 -51.72
CA THR A 15 1.64 -22.53 -50.59
C THR A 15 1.24 -21.38 -49.70
N ALA A 16 0.28 -21.59 -48.80
CA ALA A 16 0.09 -20.70 -47.68
C ALA A 16 1.38 -20.81 -46.86
N PRO A 17 2.13 -19.72 -46.66
CA PRO A 17 3.23 -19.75 -45.72
C PRO A 17 2.61 -20.08 -44.37
N ALA A 18 2.88 -21.27 -43.85
CA ALA A 18 2.65 -21.56 -42.44
C ALA A 18 3.67 -20.72 -41.68
N ILE A 19 3.32 -19.45 -41.40
CA ILE A 19 4.03 -18.68 -40.41
C ILE A 19 3.69 -19.34 -39.09
N ALA A 20 4.61 -20.17 -38.61
CA ALA A 20 4.61 -20.56 -37.21
C ALA A 20 4.83 -19.28 -36.42
N VAL A 21 3.73 -18.62 -36.05
CA VAL A 21 3.77 -17.59 -35.01
C VAL A 21 4.02 -18.39 -33.75
N ALA A 22 5.30 -18.50 -33.37
CA ALA A 22 5.65 -18.71 -31.98
C ALA A 22 5.08 -17.50 -31.24
N THR A 23 3.82 -17.59 -30.82
CA THR A 23 3.30 -16.69 -29.83
C THR A 23 4.17 -16.98 -28.63
N THR A 24 5.10 -16.07 -28.32
CA THR A 24 5.56 -15.94 -26.95
C THR A 24 4.27 -15.77 -26.16
N THR A 25 3.80 -16.85 -25.51
CA THR A 25 2.85 -16.72 -24.42
C THR A 25 3.33 -15.52 -23.62
N PRO A 26 2.49 -14.52 -23.34
CA PRO A 26 2.86 -13.50 -22.38
C PRO A 26 3.33 -14.32 -21.18
N ALA A 27 4.64 -14.26 -20.90
CA ALA A 27 5.12 -14.66 -19.60
C ALA A 27 4.19 -13.88 -18.68
N LEU A 28 3.38 -14.60 -17.91
CA LEU A 28 2.55 -14.01 -16.89
C LEU A 28 3.41 -12.92 -16.28
N ALA A 29 2.89 -11.70 -16.25
CA ALA A 29 3.49 -10.60 -15.54
C ALA A 29 3.52 -11.01 -14.06
N ALA A 30 4.41 -11.93 -13.71
CA ALA A 30 4.98 -12.07 -12.41
C ALA A 30 5.83 -10.81 -12.30
N SER A 31 5.15 -9.72 -11.93
CA SER A 31 5.83 -8.59 -11.32
C SER A 31 6.79 -9.19 -10.30
N PRO A 32 8.07 -8.80 -10.26
CA PRO A 32 8.97 -9.29 -9.23
C PRO A 32 8.23 -9.11 -7.91
N THR A 33 7.99 -10.20 -7.18
CA THR A 33 7.36 -10.11 -5.87
C THR A 33 8.19 -9.09 -5.11
N PRO A 34 7.60 -8.00 -4.61
CA PRO A 34 8.36 -6.96 -3.94
C PRO A 34 9.22 -7.61 -2.85
N GLU A 35 10.47 -7.16 -2.72
CA GLU A 35 11.37 -7.68 -1.67
C GLU A 35 10.73 -7.57 -0.27
N THR A 36 9.80 -6.62 -0.12
CA THR A 36 8.93 -6.45 1.05
C THR A 36 7.47 -6.29 0.61
N PRO A 37 6.57 -7.24 0.94
CA PRO A 37 5.22 -7.26 0.36
C PRO A 37 4.22 -6.34 1.06
N ILE A 38 4.58 -5.71 2.19
CA ILE A 38 3.72 -4.75 2.90
C ILE A 38 4.49 -3.44 3.09
N VAL A 39 3.96 -2.35 2.53
CA VAL A 39 4.57 -1.01 2.56
C VAL A 39 3.52 0.07 2.81
N ILE A 40 3.92 1.24 3.31
CA ILE A 40 3.07 2.42 3.33
C ILE A 40 3.11 3.05 1.94
N ASP A 41 1.97 3.13 1.26
CA ASP A 41 1.88 3.72 -0.09
C ASP A 41 1.39 5.16 -0.07
N GLY A 42 0.97 5.68 1.09
CA GLY A 42 0.65 7.09 1.29
C GLY A 42 -0.13 7.41 2.56
N GLU A 43 -0.59 8.66 2.63
CA GLU A 43 -1.56 9.07 3.64
C GLU A 43 -2.94 8.48 3.32
N ALA A 44 -3.64 8.04 4.37
CA ALA A 44 -5.06 7.71 4.28
C ALA A 44 -5.91 8.91 4.70
N GLU A 45 -7.20 8.87 4.38
CA GLU A 45 -8.11 9.95 4.70
C GLU A 45 -8.31 10.12 6.22
N GLY A 46 -8.54 11.38 6.62
CA GLY A 46 -8.90 11.74 8.00
C GLY A 46 -7.71 12.04 8.92
N SER A 47 -6.49 12.15 8.41
CA SER A 47 -5.38 12.74 9.18
C SER A 47 -5.75 14.16 9.62
N CYS A 48 -5.68 14.45 10.92
CA CYS A 48 -6.15 15.73 11.48
C CYS A 48 -5.43 16.07 12.79
N LYS A 49 -5.45 17.36 13.16
CA LYS A 49 -4.86 17.83 14.43
C LYS A 49 -5.94 18.18 15.45
N PHE A 50 -5.73 17.74 16.69
CA PHE A 50 -6.58 18.12 17.80
C PHE A 50 -6.18 19.50 18.32
N PRO A 51 -7.12 20.47 18.40
CA PRO A 51 -6.82 21.79 18.92
C PRO A 51 -6.57 21.70 20.43
N GLY A 52 -5.30 21.79 20.83
CA GLY A 52 -4.86 21.53 22.21
C GLY A 52 -5.40 22.47 23.31
N ARG A 53 -6.26 23.43 22.97
CA ARG A 53 -6.95 24.30 23.94
C ARG A 53 -8.35 23.79 24.30
N SER A 54 -8.97 22.96 23.46
CA SER A 54 -10.36 22.51 23.65
C SER A 54 -10.48 21.10 24.22
N ARG A 55 -9.43 20.27 24.12
CA ARG A 55 -9.44 18.84 24.50
C ARG A 55 -8.25 18.42 25.38
N GLY A 56 -7.62 19.37 26.08
CA GLY A 56 -6.62 19.10 27.13
C GLY A 56 -5.20 18.76 26.65
N GLN A 57 -5.00 18.26 25.43
CA GLN A 57 -3.68 17.95 24.86
C GLN A 57 -3.58 18.28 23.37
N LYS A 58 -2.37 18.64 22.92
CA LYS A 58 -2.05 18.82 21.50
C LYS A 58 -1.67 17.45 20.94
N ALA A 59 -2.39 17.03 19.91
CA ALA A 59 -2.21 15.70 19.33
C ALA A 59 -2.55 15.67 17.84
N TYR A 60 -2.09 14.64 17.17
CA TYR A 60 -2.43 14.30 15.80
C TYR A 60 -3.18 12.97 15.76
N ARG A 61 -4.24 12.89 14.95
CA ARG A 61 -4.73 11.65 14.37
C ARG A 61 -4.00 11.48 13.04
N ILE A 62 -3.27 10.40 12.88
CA ILE A 62 -2.56 10.07 11.65
C ILE A 62 -3.18 8.82 11.08
N ALA A 63 -3.59 8.90 9.82
CA ALA A 63 -4.08 7.79 9.04
C ALA A 63 -3.11 7.55 7.87
N VAL A 64 -2.64 6.31 7.74
CA VAL A 64 -1.75 5.88 6.65
C VAL A 64 -2.35 4.67 5.95
N HIS A 65 -2.14 4.57 4.65
CA HIS A 65 -2.55 3.40 3.90
C HIS A 65 -1.37 2.43 3.79
N PHE A 66 -1.60 1.18 4.19
CA PHE A 66 -0.66 0.10 3.95
C PHE A 66 -1.13 -0.69 2.74
N SER A 67 -0.28 -0.87 1.74
CA SER A 67 -0.49 -1.88 0.72
C SER A 67 -0.02 -3.24 1.24
N ASN A 68 -0.69 -4.31 0.84
CA ASN A 68 -0.22 -5.68 1.06
C ASN A 68 -0.37 -6.45 -0.25
N GLU A 69 0.74 -6.62 -0.95
CA GLU A 69 0.84 -7.35 -2.21
C GLU A 69 1.01 -8.86 -2.02
N SER A 70 1.08 -9.34 -0.78
CA SER A 70 1.04 -10.79 -0.51
C SER A 70 -0.38 -11.34 -0.56
N GLU A 71 -0.51 -12.63 -0.84
CA GLU A 71 -1.79 -13.35 -0.81
C GLU A 71 -2.25 -13.70 0.62
N VAL A 72 -1.45 -13.37 1.64
CA VAL A 72 -1.69 -13.72 3.03
C VAL A 72 -1.81 -12.48 3.91
N THR A 73 -2.54 -12.62 5.02
CA THR A 73 -2.60 -11.58 6.03
C THR A 73 -1.23 -11.41 6.71
N GLY A 74 -0.76 -10.19 6.83
CA GLY A 74 0.46 -9.84 7.57
C GLY A 74 0.17 -9.06 8.85
N THR A 75 1.22 -8.86 9.64
CA THR A 75 1.18 -8.01 10.83
C THR A 75 2.23 -6.92 10.69
N VAL A 76 1.83 -5.67 10.90
CA VAL A 76 2.71 -4.50 10.96
C VAL A 76 2.84 -4.08 12.40
N THR A 77 4.05 -3.86 12.89
CA THR A 77 4.31 -3.28 14.21
C THR A 77 5.07 -1.97 14.05
N ILE A 78 4.48 -0.85 14.44
CA ILE A 78 5.12 0.46 14.40
C ILE A 78 6.13 0.56 15.55
N VAL A 79 7.39 0.74 15.21
CA VAL A 79 8.51 0.78 16.17
C VAL A 79 8.77 2.21 16.61
N ASP A 80 8.79 3.15 15.66
CA ASP A 80 9.13 4.54 15.94
C ASP A 80 8.44 5.48 14.94
N ILE A 81 8.11 6.69 15.42
CA ILE A 81 7.54 7.75 14.60
C ILE A 81 8.25 9.05 14.93
N VAL A 82 8.92 9.62 13.93
CA VAL A 82 9.74 10.82 14.07
C VAL A 82 9.08 11.98 13.33
N GLY A 83 8.97 13.13 13.98
CA GLY A 83 8.50 14.37 13.38
C GLY A 83 9.56 15.04 12.47
N PRO A 84 9.20 16.16 11.82
CA PRO A 84 10.05 16.82 10.83
C PRO A 84 11.30 17.48 11.44
N ASP A 85 11.32 17.70 12.75
CA ASP A 85 12.48 18.20 13.51
C ASP A 85 13.38 17.07 14.05
N GLY A 86 13.14 15.82 13.65
CA GLY A 86 13.91 14.66 14.09
C GLY A 86 13.57 14.22 15.52
N LYS A 87 12.48 14.73 16.11
CA LYS A 87 12.04 14.32 17.44
C LYS A 87 11.01 13.21 17.36
N GLU A 88 11.18 12.21 18.21
CA GLU A 88 10.19 11.16 18.42
C GLU A 88 8.87 11.77 18.89
N LEU A 89 7.77 11.32 18.28
CA LEU A 89 6.42 11.66 18.69
C LEU A 89 5.93 10.58 19.66
N THR A 90 5.37 11.00 20.79
CA THR A 90 4.89 10.07 21.80
C THR A 90 3.51 9.54 21.44
N TRP A 91 3.27 8.25 21.65
CA TRP A 91 1.94 7.66 21.52
C TRP A 91 0.93 8.34 22.41
N ALA A 92 -0.26 8.53 21.88
CA ALA A 92 -1.29 9.26 22.57
C ALA A 92 -1.80 8.53 23.80
N ASN A 93 -2.15 7.26 23.68
CA ASN A 93 -2.81 6.54 24.75
C ASN A 93 -2.10 5.22 25.08
N ASP A 94 -2.50 4.71 26.23
CA ASP A 94 -2.30 3.34 26.71
C ASP A 94 -2.92 2.25 25.82
N GLN A 95 -3.62 2.62 24.73
CA GLN A 95 -4.06 1.61 23.77
C GLN A 95 -2.90 0.94 23.06
N ASN A 96 -1.70 1.53 23.04
CA ASN A 96 -0.44 0.86 22.72
C ASN A 96 -0.56 -0.12 21.53
N ARG A 97 -1.38 0.23 20.54
CA ARG A 97 -1.58 -0.58 19.34
C ARG A 97 -0.49 -0.17 18.38
N ASP A 98 0.72 -0.61 18.68
CA ASP A 98 1.82 -0.61 17.72
C ASP A 98 1.57 -1.66 16.64
N SER A 99 0.82 -2.73 16.95
CA SER A 99 0.57 -3.84 16.05
C SER A 99 -0.79 -3.81 15.34
N TYR A 100 -0.76 -3.97 14.02
CA TYR A 100 -1.89 -3.93 13.11
C TYR A 100 -1.90 -5.14 12.18
N THR A 101 -3.10 -5.68 11.91
CA THR A 101 -3.29 -6.78 10.97
C THR A 101 -3.66 -6.23 9.60
N ILE A 102 -2.84 -6.52 8.59
CA ILE A 102 -3.06 -6.02 7.22
C ILE A 102 -3.50 -7.18 6.33
N GLN A 103 -4.71 -7.09 5.79
CA GLN A 103 -5.28 -8.09 4.89
C GLN A 103 -4.62 -8.02 3.50
N PRO A 104 -4.71 -9.08 2.67
CA PRO A 104 -4.36 -8.98 1.26
C PRO A 104 -5.07 -7.81 0.60
N GLY A 105 -4.34 -7.02 -0.20
CA GLY A 105 -4.85 -5.79 -0.80
C GLY A 105 -4.74 -4.53 0.07
N GLY A 106 -4.29 -4.67 1.33
CA GLY A 106 -3.96 -3.53 2.18
C GLY A 106 -5.08 -3.05 3.11
N GLY A 107 -4.90 -1.84 3.65
CA GLY A 107 -5.88 -1.18 4.50
C GLY A 107 -5.33 0.03 5.23
N ASP A 108 -6.27 0.83 5.77
CA ASP A 108 -5.93 2.04 6.51
C ASP A 108 -5.63 1.73 7.97
N VAL A 109 -4.53 2.30 8.46
CA VAL A 109 -4.11 2.22 9.85
C VAL A 109 -4.16 3.62 10.45
N VAL A 110 -4.78 3.72 11.63
CA VAL A 110 -4.94 4.98 12.35
C VAL A 110 -4.22 4.90 13.69
N PHE A 111 -3.41 5.91 13.97
CA PHE A 111 -2.78 6.10 15.26
C PHE A 111 -2.90 7.55 15.72
N PHE A 112 -2.66 7.74 17.02
CA PHE A 112 -2.77 9.02 17.69
C PHE A 112 -1.43 9.33 18.35
N LEU A 113 -0.93 10.54 18.13
CA LEU A 113 0.36 10.99 18.63
C LEU A 113 0.22 12.29 19.38
N LEU A 114 0.93 12.41 20.49
CA LEU A 114 1.15 13.65 21.20
C LEU A 114 2.14 14.54 20.45
N SER A 115 1.95 15.84 20.62
CA SER A 115 2.89 16.84 20.14
C SER A 115 2.97 18.01 21.10
N ASP A 116 4.15 18.61 21.21
CA ASP A 116 4.34 19.84 21.96
C ASP A 116 3.82 21.08 21.19
N ASN A 117 3.59 20.94 19.89
CA ASN A 117 3.13 21.99 19.00
C ASN A 117 1.88 21.56 18.19
N SER A 118 1.32 22.48 17.41
CA SER A 118 0.16 22.20 16.53
C SER A 118 0.44 22.61 15.09
N ALA A 119 1.71 22.58 14.72
CA ALA A 119 2.18 22.91 13.37
C ALA A 119 1.77 21.80 12.39
N ASN A 120 1.86 22.10 11.09
CA ASN A 120 1.82 21.03 10.09
C ASN A 120 3.15 20.26 10.17
N ILE A 121 3.10 18.94 10.07
CA ILE A 121 4.27 18.07 10.23
C ILE A 121 4.35 17.05 9.09
N SER A 122 5.56 16.59 8.80
CA SER A 122 5.79 15.35 8.04
C SER A 122 6.34 14.33 9.02
N VAL A 123 5.93 13.07 8.90
CA VAL A 123 6.36 12.02 9.83
C VAL A 123 7.14 10.95 9.11
N GLU A 124 8.23 10.50 9.72
CA GLU A 124 8.94 9.29 9.32
C GLU A 124 8.47 8.15 10.23
N VAL A 125 8.03 7.05 9.63
CA VAL A 125 7.49 5.89 10.34
C VAL A 125 8.44 4.73 10.14
N THR A 126 8.97 4.20 11.25
CA THR A 126 9.72 2.94 11.26
C THR A 126 8.83 1.83 11.78
N TYR A 127 8.74 0.73 11.04
CA TYR A 127 7.88 -0.40 11.39
C TYR A 127 8.50 -1.73 10.98
N THR A 128 8.06 -2.80 11.65
CA THR A 128 8.37 -4.18 11.26
C THR A 128 7.16 -4.85 10.64
N VAL A 129 7.40 -5.68 9.62
CA VAL A 129 6.38 -6.47 8.95
C VAL A 129 6.65 -7.94 9.21
N ALA A 130 5.68 -8.67 9.75
CA ALA A 130 5.69 -10.13 9.84
C ALA A 130 4.64 -10.72 8.86
N VAL A 131 5.09 -11.47 7.86
CA VAL A 131 4.24 -12.04 6.81
C VAL A 131 4.88 -13.28 6.22
N ASP A 132 4.09 -14.35 6.04
CA ASP A 132 4.56 -15.65 5.53
C ASP A 132 5.82 -16.20 6.26
N GLY A 133 5.87 -16.02 7.59
CA GLY A 133 6.98 -16.46 8.43
C GLY A 133 8.29 -15.66 8.27
N LYS A 134 8.29 -14.58 7.48
CA LYS A 134 9.41 -13.65 7.34
C LYS A 134 9.15 -12.36 8.10
N VAL A 135 10.23 -11.73 8.56
CA VAL A 135 10.18 -10.44 9.24
C VAL A 135 11.06 -9.43 8.51
N TYR A 136 10.51 -8.26 8.22
CA TYR A 136 11.18 -7.14 7.58
C TYR A 136 11.13 -5.91 8.49
N THR A 137 12.12 -5.03 8.38
CA THR A 137 12.11 -3.72 9.05
C THR A 137 12.23 -2.65 7.98
N LEU A 138 11.32 -1.69 8.00
CA LEU A 138 11.16 -0.66 7.00
C LEU A 138 11.09 0.71 7.68
N THR A 139 11.58 1.72 6.99
CA THR A 139 11.48 3.13 7.39
C THR A 139 10.97 3.89 6.19
N GLU A 140 9.80 4.51 6.34
CA GLU A 140 9.14 5.23 5.26
C GLU A 140 8.68 6.61 5.72
N THR A 141 8.91 7.61 4.87
CA THR A 141 8.48 8.97 5.13
C THR A 141 7.07 9.17 4.61
N VAL A 142 6.14 9.48 5.51
CA VAL A 142 4.76 9.84 5.17
C VAL A 142 4.61 11.35 5.28
N ALA A 143 4.53 12.00 4.11
CA ALA A 143 4.25 13.42 4.04
C ALA A 143 2.74 13.66 4.10
N ILE A 144 2.27 14.27 5.18
CA ILE A 144 0.88 14.72 5.32
C ILE A 144 0.86 16.22 4.99
N PRO A 145 0.40 16.63 3.80
CA PRO A 145 0.60 17.98 3.28
C PRO A 145 -0.19 19.03 4.06
N ALA A 146 -1.28 18.64 4.73
CA ALA A 146 -2.05 19.50 5.60
C ALA A 146 -2.73 18.70 6.72
N PHE A 147 -2.64 19.22 7.95
CA PHE A 147 -3.45 18.73 9.06
C PHE A 147 -4.61 19.70 9.31
N PRO A 148 -5.81 19.46 8.75
CA PRO A 148 -7.00 20.19 9.17
C PRO A 148 -7.29 19.93 10.66
N PRO A 149 -7.98 20.85 11.36
CA PRO A 149 -8.51 20.55 12.69
C PRO A 149 -9.42 19.32 12.63
N CYS A 150 -9.30 18.41 13.60
CA CYS A 150 -10.23 17.28 13.71
C CYS A 150 -11.66 17.78 13.92
N GLU A 151 -12.61 17.15 13.23
CA GLU A 151 -14.04 17.40 13.44
C GLU A 151 -14.47 17.00 14.86
N LYS A 152 -15.56 17.58 15.35
CA LYS A 152 -15.98 17.41 16.76
C LYS A 152 -16.43 15.98 17.09
N ASP A 153 -16.87 15.24 16.10
CA ASP A 153 -17.36 13.86 16.18
C ASP A 153 -16.23 12.82 16.06
N ILE A 154 -15.02 13.23 15.68
CA ILE A 154 -13.86 12.33 15.69
C ILE A 154 -13.53 11.97 17.14
N TRP A 155 -13.54 10.65 17.39
CA TRP A 155 -13.14 10.09 18.67
C TRP A 155 -11.71 10.52 19.03
N SER A 156 -11.55 10.92 20.28
CA SER A 156 -10.30 11.38 20.85
C SER A 156 -9.92 10.42 21.97
N PRO A 157 -8.68 9.92 22.03
CA PRO A 157 -8.27 8.99 23.06
C PRO A 157 -8.19 9.59 24.48
N TRP A 158 -8.44 10.90 24.61
CA TRP A 158 -8.38 11.69 25.85
C TRP A 158 -9.76 12.01 26.45
N GLU A 159 -10.83 11.65 25.76
CA GLU A 159 -12.24 11.91 26.13
C GLU A 159 -12.93 10.60 26.53
#